data_AF-A0A1F9NZZ5-F1
#
_entry.id   AF-A0A1F9NZZ5-F1
#
_cell.length_a   1.000
_cell.length_b   1.000
_cell.length_c   1.000
_cell.angle_alpha   90.00
_cell.angle_beta   90.00
_cell.angle_gamma   90.00
#
_symmetry.space_group_name_H-M   'P 1'
#
loop_
_entity.id
_entity.type
_entity.pdbx_description
1 polymer ?
#
loop_
_entity_poly.entity_id
_entity_poly.type
_entity_poly.pdbx_seq_one_letter_code
_entity_poly.pdbx_strand_id
1 'polypeptide(L)'
;MKTPWEAFINWFDGVPISLRRYLAHIFRICTTDDTSRMAARPEDSLEGFRNWAVTLDFPIRIAARMFYIRSIFDMVIFHHKEILAGTDCFSGQPGKDNIIPISLRQWEDILESWKELRNREMTDTYIHSWTSWMINLQMETK
;
A
#
# COMPACT_ATOMS: atom_id res chain seq x y z
N MET A 1 -12.24 18.45 1.40
CA MET A 1 -10.82 18.04 1.31
C MET A 1 -10.80 16.54 1.59
N LYS A 2 -10.26 15.73 0.67
CA LYS A 2 -10.11 14.29 0.88
C LYS A 2 -8.97 14.06 1.87
N THR A 3 -9.16 13.21 2.87
CA THR A 3 -8.07 12.91 3.82
C THR A 3 -6.99 12.04 3.14
N PRO A 4 -5.74 12.03 3.61
CA PRO A 4 -4.70 11.12 3.10
C PRO A 4 -5.14 9.64 3.15
N TRP A 5 -5.95 9.31 4.16
CA TRP A 5 -6.52 7.98 4.33
C TRP A 5 -7.55 7.63 3.25
N GLU A 6 -8.53 8.50 3.03
CA GLU A 6 -9.53 8.33 1.95
C GLU A 6 -8.86 8.32 0.57
N ALA A 7 -7.79 9.10 0.40
CA ALA A 7 -6.93 9.07 -0.77
C ALA A 7 -6.37 7.68 -1.04
N PHE A 8 -5.70 7.12 -0.04
CA PHE A 8 -5.12 5.80 -0.11
C PHE A 8 -6.18 4.71 -0.35
N ILE A 9 -7.28 4.68 0.40
CA ILE A 9 -8.30 3.63 0.25
C ILE A 9 -8.95 3.66 -1.13
N ASN A 10 -9.28 4.85 -1.64
CA ASN A 10 -9.90 4.96 -2.96
C ASN A 10 -8.96 4.47 -4.06
N TRP A 11 -7.66 4.77 -3.95
CA TRP A 11 -6.66 4.23 -4.86
C TRP A 11 -6.53 2.71 -4.69
N PHE A 12 -6.37 2.23 -3.46
CA PHE A 12 -6.16 0.81 -3.16
C PHE A 12 -7.31 -0.05 -3.66
N ASP A 13 -8.55 0.42 -3.53
CA ASP A 13 -9.74 -0.31 -3.99
C ASP A 13 -9.87 -0.36 -5.52
N GLY A 14 -9.20 0.55 -6.24
CA GLY A 14 -9.03 0.52 -7.68
C GLY A 14 -7.95 -0.46 -8.17
N VAL A 15 -7.07 -0.94 -7.29
CA VAL A 15 -6.02 -1.91 -7.64
C VAL A 15 -6.64 -3.30 -7.94
N PRO A 16 -6.14 -4.05 -8.93
CA PRO A 16 -6.59 -5.42 -9.18
C PRO A 16 -6.56 -6.28 -7.92
N ILE A 17 -7.57 -7.13 -7.72
CA ILE A 17 -7.75 -7.88 -6.46
C ILE A 17 -6.56 -8.78 -6.13
N SER A 18 -5.94 -9.41 -7.13
CA SER A 18 -4.74 -10.24 -6.97
C SER A 18 -3.59 -9.43 -6.39
N LEU A 19 -3.38 -8.22 -6.91
CA LEU A 19 -2.33 -7.32 -6.47
C LEU A 19 -2.63 -6.70 -5.10
N ARG A 20 -3.89 -6.37 -4.80
CA ARG A 20 -4.30 -5.97 -3.44
C ARG A 20 -3.96 -7.04 -2.41
N ARG A 21 -4.30 -8.30 -2.69
CA ARG A 21 -3.99 -9.44 -1.81
C ARG A 21 -2.49 -9.58 -1.60
N TYR A 22 -1.72 -9.46 -2.68
CA TYR A 22 -0.26 -9.49 -2.63
C TYR A 22 0.31 -8.36 -1.76
N LEU A 23 -0.08 -7.10 -2.01
CA LEU A 23 0.38 -5.94 -1.25
C LEU A 23 0.02 -6.05 0.23
N ALA A 24 -1.20 -6.47 0.55
CA ALA A 24 -1.65 -6.70 1.92
C ALA A 24 -0.86 -7.84 2.62
N HIS A 25 -0.52 -8.89 1.87
CA HIS A 25 0.27 -10.00 2.38
C HIS A 25 1.71 -9.60 2.68
N ILE A 26 2.37 -8.88 1.76
CA ILE A 26 3.72 -8.35 2.01
C ILE A 26 3.70 -7.36 3.18
N PHE A 27 2.69 -6.48 3.25
CA PHE A 27 2.51 -5.58 4.38
C PHE A 27 2.45 -6.34 5.70
N ARG A 28 1.66 -7.41 5.77
CA ARG A 28 1.56 -8.25 6.96
C ARG A 28 2.90 -8.91 7.31
N ILE A 29 3.61 -9.49 6.34
CA ILE A 29 4.93 -10.11 6.56
C ILE A 29 5.92 -9.09 7.14
N CYS A 30 5.94 -7.87 6.59
CA CYS A 30 6.87 -6.83 7.02
C CYS A 30 6.53 -6.21 8.39
N THR A 31 5.31 -6.41 8.90
CA THR A 31 4.82 -5.73 10.12
C THR A 31 4.46 -6.69 11.25
N THR A 32 4.46 -8.00 11.01
CA THR A 32 4.12 -9.01 12.03
C THR A 32 5.36 -9.45 12.80
N ASP A 33 5.28 -9.43 14.13
CA ASP A 33 6.26 -10.09 15.00
C ASP A 33 5.97 -11.59 15.18
N ASP A 34 4.76 -12.01 14.80
CA ASP A 34 4.29 -13.40 14.89
C ASP A 34 4.52 -14.12 13.55
N THR A 35 5.46 -15.05 13.54
CA THR A 35 5.84 -15.83 12.34
C THR A 35 4.74 -16.78 11.89
N SER A 36 3.82 -17.19 12.77
CA SER A 36 2.67 -18.02 12.37
C SER A 36 1.74 -17.28 11.41
N ARG A 37 1.73 -15.95 11.48
CA ARG A 37 0.94 -15.07 10.62
C ARG A 37 1.54 -14.86 9.24
N MET A 38 2.79 -15.28 9.02
CA MET A 38 3.44 -15.23 7.70
C MET A 38 2.86 -16.29 6.75
N ALA A 39 2.35 -17.41 7.29
CA ALA A 39 1.70 -18.48 6.51
C ALA A 39 0.20 -18.22 6.25
N ALA A 40 -0.31 -17.04 6.62
CA ALA A 40 -1.70 -16.68 6.40
C ALA A 40 -2.05 -16.66 4.91
N ARG A 41 -3.28 -17.03 4.56
CA ARG A 41 -3.70 -16.97 3.16
C ARG A 41 -3.75 -15.50 2.70
N PRO A 42 -3.54 -15.22 1.39
CA PRO A 42 -3.60 -13.86 0.87
C PRO A 42 -4.96 -13.16 1.13
N GLU A 43 -6.05 -13.91 1.21
CA GLU A 43 -7.38 -13.40 1.56
C GLU A 43 -7.43 -12.89 3.01
N ASP A 44 -6.92 -13.69 3.96
CA ASP A 44 -6.85 -13.33 5.38
C ASP A 44 -5.94 -12.11 5.61
N SER A 45 -4.93 -11.97 4.74
CA SER A 45 -4.02 -10.84 4.76
C SER A 45 -4.71 -9.55 4.29
N LEU A 46 -5.56 -9.64 3.25
CA LEU A 46 -6.33 -8.50 2.75
C LEU A 46 -7.38 -8.03 3.77
N GLU A 47 -8.12 -8.96 4.38
CA GLU A 47 -9.09 -8.62 5.42
C GLU A 47 -8.40 -8.01 6.64
N GLY A 48 -7.32 -8.64 7.11
CA GLY A 48 -6.52 -8.13 8.23
C GLY A 48 -5.96 -6.74 7.96
N PHE A 49 -5.44 -6.50 6.74
CA PHE A 49 -4.95 -5.20 6.33
C PHE A 49 -6.05 -4.14 6.35
N ARG A 50 -7.23 -4.43 5.77
CA ARG A 50 -8.37 -3.49 5.79
C ARG A 50 -8.76 -3.13 7.21
N ASN A 51 -8.89 -4.12 8.10
CA ASN A 51 -9.25 -3.90 9.50
C ASN A 51 -8.22 -3.04 10.24
N TRP A 52 -6.93 -3.32 10.05
CA TRP A 52 -5.84 -2.55 10.64
C TRP A 52 -5.82 -1.09 10.13
N ALA A 53 -6.07 -0.92 8.84
CA ALA A 53 -5.95 0.36 8.17
C ALA A 53 -7.16 1.28 8.48
N VAL A 54 -8.38 0.74 8.59
CA VAL A 54 -9.61 1.52 8.94
C VAL A 54 -9.78 1.81 10.43
N THR A 55 -8.95 1.21 11.31
CA THR A 55 -9.12 1.37 12.76
C THR A 55 -9.09 2.86 13.14
N LEU A 56 -10.16 3.36 13.77
CA LEU A 56 -10.21 4.75 14.25
C LEU A 56 -9.23 4.92 15.40
N ASP A 57 -8.44 5.99 15.36
CA ASP A 57 -7.41 6.22 16.35
C ASP A 57 -7.04 7.71 16.48
N PHE A 58 -6.16 8.05 17.42
CA PHE A 58 -5.63 9.41 17.55
C PHE A 58 -4.95 9.86 16.25
N PRO A 59 -5.05 11.15 15.86
CA PRO A 59 -4.54 11.65 14.58
C PRO A 59 -3.08 11.29 14.32
N ILE A 60 -2.23 11.34 15.35
CA ILE A 60 -0.81 10.98 15.24
C ILE A 60 -0.59 9.51 14.89
N ARG A 61 -1.44 8.60 15.39
CA ARG A 61 -1.37 7.17 15.06
C ARG A 61 -1.93 6.88 13.67
N ILE A 62 -2.91 7.65 13.21
CA ILE A 62 -3.36 7.57 11.81
C ILE A 62 -2.22 8.03 10.89
N ALA A 63 -1.56 9.15 11.20
CA ALA A 63 -0.41 9.65 10.44
C ALA A 63 0.73 8.62 10.38
N ALA A 64 1.10 8.03 11.53
CA ALA A 64 2.11 6.97 11.59
C ALA A 64 1.76 5.78 10.69
N ARG A 65 0.50 5.34 10.69
CA ARG A 65 0.03 4.26 9.81
C ARG A 65 0.16 4.62 8.32
N MET A 66 -0.08 5.87 7.95
CA MET A 66 0.12 6.32 6.56
C MET A 66 1.59 6.23 6.14
N PHE A 67 2.51 6.56 7.06
CA PHE A 67 3.94 6.38 6.81
C PHE A 67 4.31 4.90 6.66
N TYR A 68 3.80 4.00 7.51
CA TYR A 68 4.02 2.57 7.38
C TYR A 68 3.55 2.01 6.04
N ILE A 69 2.30 2.32 5.66
CA ILE A 69 1.73 1.92 4.38
C ILE A 69 2.62 2.42 3.25
N ARG A 70 2.96 3.72 3.26
CA ARG A 70 3.78 4.32 2.21
C ARG A 70 5.15 3.67 2.10
N SER A 71 5.85 3.46 3.22
CA SER A 71 7.19 2.86 3.20
C SER A 71 7.19 1.46 2.62
N ILE A 72 6.22 0.63 3.00
CA ILE A 72 6.14 -0.74 2.49
C ILE A 72 5.69 -0.76 1.02
N PHE A 73 4.72 0.08 0.65
CA PHE A 73 4.23 0.13 -0.72
C PHE A 73 5.26 0.74 -1.67
N ASP A 74 6.00 1.78 -1.24
CA ASP A 74 7.17 2.31 -1.97
C ASP A 74 8.18 1.18 -2.22
N MET A 75 8.52 0.40 -1.18
CA MET A 75 9.43 -0.73 -1.32
C MET A 75 8.93 -1.75 -2.36
N VAL A 76 7.68 -2.19 -2.26
CA VAL A 76 7.15 -3.24 -3.14
C VAL A 76 6.95 -2.75 -4.58
N ILE A 77 6.37 -1.56 -4.74
CA ILE A 77 5.95 -1.05 -6.05
C ILE A 77 7.15 -0.50 -6.83
N PHE A 78 8.08 0.22 -6.18
CA PHE A 78 9.27 0.72 -6.88
C PHE A 78 10.25 -0.39 -7.24
N HIS A 79 10.33 -1.44 -6.42
CA HIS A 79 11.24 -2.57 -6.64
C HIS A 79 10.53 -3.81 -7.21
N HIS A 80 9.34 -3.66 -7.79
CA HIS A 80 8.56 -4.81 -8.29
C HIS A 80 9.35 -5.66 -9.29
N LYS A 81 10.19 -5.07 -10.15
CA LYS A 81 11.00 -5.81 -11.14
C LYS A 81 12.01 -6.74 -10.47
N GLU A 82 12.63 -6.30 -9.38
CA GLU A 82 13.62 -7.08 -8.62
C GLU A 82 12.93 -8.20 -7.83
N ILE A 83 11.79 -7.89 -7.22
CA ILE A 83 10.98 -8.86 -6.47
C ILE A 83 10.42 -9.96 -7.40
N LEU A 84 9.98 -9.58 -8.60
CA LEU A 84 9.48 -10.53 -9.61
C LEU A 84 10.62 -11.35 -10.25
N ALA A 85 11.83 -10.80 -10.36
CA ALA A 85 12.98 -11.53 -10.90
C ALA A 85 13.51 -12.61 -9.94
N GLY A 86 13.37 -12.41 -8.62
CA GLY A 86 13.74 -13.40 -7.60
C GLY A 86 12.68 -14.47 -7.35
N THR A 87 11.47 -14.30 -7.91
CA THR A 87 10.40 -15.30 -7.86
C THR A 87 10.34 -16.04 -9.20
N ASP A 88 11.05 -17.17 -9.29
CA ASP A 88 10.98 -18.14 -10.42
C ASP A 88 9.53 -18.61 -10.75
N CYS A 89 8.53 -18.17 -9.99
CA CYS A 89 7.10 -18.40 -10.18
C CYS A 89 6.49 -17.63 -11.36
N PHE A 90 7.13 -16.56 -11.84
CA PHE A 90 6.74 -15.90 -13.09
C PHE A 90 7.64 -16.38 -14.22
N SER A 91 7.44 -17.64 -14.62
CA SER A 91 8.09 -18.26 -15.78
C SER A 91 7.67 -17.56 -17.07
N GLY A 92 8.28 -16.40 -17.31
CA GLY A 92 8.18 -15.60 -18.50
C GLY A 92 9.50 -14.88 -18.66
N GLN A 93 10.58 -15.65 -18.84
CA GLN A 93 11.81 -15.06 -19.36
C GLN A 93 11.42 -14.27 -20.62
N PRO A 94 11.87 -13.01 -20.79
CA PRO A 94 11.70 -12.26 -22.03
C PRO A 94 12.63 -12.90 -23.07
N GLY A 95 12.23 -14.07 -23.54
CA GLY A 95 12.99 -14.94 -24.41
C GLY A 95 12.08 -15.42 -25.51
N LYS A 96 12.13 -14.72 -26.64
CA LYS A 96 11.76 -15.11 -28.00
C LYS A 96 10.43 -14.70 -28.61
N ASP A 97 9.40 -14.29 -27.86
CA ASP A 97 8.15 -13.81 -28.47
C ASP A 97 7.71 -12.45 -27.91
N ASN A 98 7.14 -11.60 -28.78
CA ASN A 98 6.62 -10.24 -28.49
C ASN A 98 5.44 -10.20 -27.49
N ILE A 99 5.28 -11.22 -26.65
CA ILE A 99 4.17 -11.37 -25.72
C ILE A 99 4.59 -10.77 -24.38
N ILE A 100 4.13 -9.54 -24.11
CA ILE A 100 4.27 -8.91 -22.79
C ILE A 100 3.23 -9.54 -21.86
N PRO A 101 3.63 -10.13 -20.70
CA PRO A 101 2.69 -10.64 -19.72
C PRO A 101 1.77 -9.52 -19.23
N ILE A 102 0.45 -9.77 -19.19
CA ILE A 102 -0.56 -8.81 -18.71
C ILE A 102 -0.23 -8.32 -17.29
N SER A 103 0.34 -9.20 -16.45
CA SER A 103 0.78 -8.87 -15.10
C SER A 103 1.85 -7.78 -15.08
N LEU A 104 2.78 -7.77 -16.04
CA LEU A 104 3.86 -6.79 -16.10
C LEU A 104 3.30 -5.38 -16.39
N ARG A 105 2.37 -5.28 -17.34
CA ARG A 105 1.69 -4.02 -17.66
C ARG A 105 0.84 -3.50 -16.48
N GLN A 106 0.16 -4.40 -15.77
CA GLN A 106 -0.57 -4.04 -14.55
C GLN A 106 0.36 -3.45 -13.47
N TRP A 107 1.57 -3.96 -13.32
CA TRP A 107 2.55 -3.39 -12.39
C TRP A 107 3.03 -2.00 -12.80
N GLU A 108 3.21 -1.75 -14.10
CA GLU A 108 3.59 -0.43 -14.61
C GLU A 108 2.48 0.61 -14.41
N ASP A 109 1.23 0.25 -14.70
CA ASP A 109 0.07 1.12 -14.45
C ASP A 109 -0.05 1.46 -12.95
N ILE A 110 0.20 0.47 -12.09
CA ILE A 110 0.15 0.63 -10.64
C ILE A 110 1.31 1.50 -10.14
N LEU A 111 2.51 1.32 -10.69
CA LEU A 111 3.67 2.14 -10.39
C LEU A 111 3.38 3.62 -10.67
N GLU A 112 2.86 3.94 -11.85
CA GLU A 112 2.57 5.33 -12.22
C GLU A 112 1.42 5.91 -11.39
N SER A 113 0.34 5.15 -11.17
CA SER A 113 -0.75 5.62 -10.30
C SER A 113 -0.32 5.81 -8.84
N TRP A 114 0.58 4.96 -8.33
CA TRP A 114 1.15 5.08 -6.99
C TRP A 114 2.01 6.34 -6.87
N LYS A 115 2.87 6.63 -7.85
CA LYS A 115 3.66 7.87 -7.90
C LYS A 115 2.76 9.10 -7.87
N GLU A 116 1.67 9.09 -8.66
CA GLU A 116 0.72 10.20 -8.71
C GLU A 116 0.04 10.41 -7.35
N LEU A 117 -0.50 9.35 -6.73
CA LEU A 117 -1.09 9.41 -5.40
C LEU A 117 -0.09 9.94 -4.37
N ARG A 118 1.12 9.38 -4.35
CA ARG A 118 2.19 9.74 -3.41
C ARG A 118 2.55 11.22 -3.49
N ASN A 119 2.68 11.74 -4.70
CA ASN A 119 3.10 13.11 -4.94
C ASN A 119 1.98 14.15 -4.71
N ARG A 120 0.71 13.74 -4.78
CA ARG A 120 -0.43 14.66 -4.64
C ARG A 120 -1.11 14.59 -3.28
N GLU A 121 -1.39 13.39 -2.80
CA GLU A 121 -2.29 13.16 -1.65
C GLU A 121 -1.59 12.49 -0.45
N MET A 122 -0.32 12.08 -0.58
CA MET A 122 0.43 11.41 0.51
C MET A 122 1.86 11.94 0.69
N THR A 123 2.09 13.22 0.40
CA THR A 123 3.37 13.87 0.69
C THR A 123 3.53 14.09 2.20
N ASP A 124 4.78 14.17 2.68
CA ASP A 124 5.08 14.44 4.09
C ASP A 124 4.41 15.72 4.57
N THR A 125 4.50 16.78 3.76
CA THR A 125 3.87 18.07 4.02
C THR A 125 2.35 17.94 4.12
N TYR A 126 1.72 17.16 3.24
CA TYR A 126 0.27 16.99 3.24
C TYR A 126 -0.21 16.20 4.46
N ILE A 127 0.43 15.06 4.77
CA ILE A 127 0.12 14.25 5.95
C ILE A 127 0.34 15.05 7.23
N HIS A 128 1.45 15.78 7.33
CA HIS A 128 1.74 16.65 8.48
C HIS A 128 0.69 17.75 8.65
N SER A 129 0.36 18.46 7.57
CA SER A 129 -0.62 19.55 7.61
C SER A 129 -2.02 19.04 8.02
N TRP A 130 -2.44 17.91 7.46
CA TRP A 130 -3.70 17.26 7.83
C TRP A 130 -3.70 16.82 9.30
N THR A 131 -2.61 16.22 9.78
CA THR A 131 -2.49 15.75 11.17
C THR A 131 -2.55 16.92 12.16
N SER A 132 -1.82 18.00 11.89
CA SER A 132 -1.84 19.21 12.73
C SER A 132 -3.23 19.85 12.78
N TRP A 133 -3.92 19.92 11.63
CA TRP A 133 -5.30 20.39 11.59
C TRP A 133 -6.24 19.51 12.44
N MET A 134 -6.13 18.19 12.34
CA MET A 134 -6.93 17.25 13.15
C MET A 134 -6.67 17.39 14.65
N ILE A 135 -5.40 17.60 15.06
CA ILE A 135 -5.04 17.81 16.46
C ILE A 135 -5.67 19.11 16.99
N ASN A 136 -5.55 20.20 16.24
CA ASN A 136 -6.14 21.49 16.64
C ASN A 136 -7.66 21.39 16.77
N LEU A 137 -8.34 20.73 15.81
CA LEU A 137 -9.78 20.51 15.87
C LEU A 137 -10.21 19.74 17.13
N GLN A 138 -9.43 18.74 17.56
CA GLN A 138 -9.69 17.99 18.79
C GLN A 138 -9.43 18.80 20.07
N MET A 139 -8.56 19.81 20.00
CA MET A 139 -8.29 20.70 21.13
C MET A 139 -9.38 21.77 21.27
N GLU A 140 -9.97 22.22 20.17
CA GLU A 140 -11.08 23.21 20.17
C GLU A 140 -12.43 22.62 20.56
N THR A 141 -12.60 21.30 20.46
CA THR A 141 -13.83 20.57 20.83
C THR A 141 -13.85 20.10 22.29
N LYS A 142 -12.84 20.44 23.09
CA LYS A 142 -12.77 20.21 24.53
C LYS A 142 -12.98 21.50 25.33
#